data_AF-A0A839PIY0-F1
#
_entry.id   AF-A0A839PIY0-F1
#
_cell.length_a   1.000
_cell.length_b   1.000
_cell.length_c   1.000
_cell.angle_alpha   90.00
_cell.angle_beta   90.00
_cell.angle_gamma   90.00
#
_symmetry.space_group_name_H-M   'P 1'
#
loop_
_entity.id
_entity.type
_entity.pdbx_description
1 polymer ?
#
loop_
_entity_poly.entity_id
_entity_poly.type
_entity_poly.pdbx_seq_one_letter_code
_entity_poly.pdbx_strand_id
1 'polypeptide(L)'
;MVVTTIAEGLSITLEASALALYVMLECDAKGRFSDNVLTLYPGECATVIFIANEQEAAKAAATLVVRDLHSSFRPQSQAAFRQ
;
A
#
# COMPACT_ATOMS: atom_id res chain seq x y z
N MET A 1 6.68 -6.50 2.82
CA MET A 1 6.43 -5.18 3.45
C MET A 1 6.88 -5.24 4.89
N VAL A 2 7.63 -4.24 5.33
CA VAL A 2 8.02 -4.03 6.73
C VAL A 2 7.54 -2.65 7.15
N VAL A 3 6.90 -2.54 8.31
CA VAL A 3 6.38 -1.27 8.85
C VAL A 3 7.03 -1.00 10.21
N THR A 4 7.58 0.19 10.39
CA THR A 4 8.20 0.63 11.64
C THR A 4 7.66 1.98 12.05
N THR A 5 7.31 2.17 13.32
CA THR A 5 6.94 3.48 13.85
C THR A 5 8.18 4.38 13.96
N ILE A 6 8.05 5.63 13.53
CA ILE A 6 9.08 6.67 13.63
C ILE A 6 8.48 7.92 14.28
N ALA A 7 9.29 8.94 14.56
CA ALA A 7 8.82 10.15 15.24
C ALA A 7 7.74 10.90 14.46
N GLU A 8 7.80 10.87 13.12
CA GLU A 8 6.90 11.58 12.22
C GLU A 8 5.69 10.74 11.76
N GLY A 9 5.59 9.47 12.18
CA GLY A 9 4.53 8.54 11.78
C GLY A 9 5.06 7.12 11.52
N LEU A 10 4.95 6.62 10.29
CA LEU A 10 5.41 5.28 9.90
C LEU A 10 6.47 5.32 8.79
N SER A 11 7.47 4.45 8.89
CA SER A 11 8.35 4.06 7.79
C SER A 11 7.92 2.71 7.23
N ILE A 12 7.60 2.67 5.94
CA ILE A 12 7.04 1.51 5.25
C ILE A 12 8.01 1.10 4.14
N THR A 13 8.68 -0.03 4.31
CA THR A 13 9.57 -0.60 3.29
C THR A 13 8.85 -1.67 2.48
N LEU A 14 8.83 -1.49 1.18
CA LEU A 14 8.25 -2.37 0.18
C LEU A 14 9.38 -3.05 -0.62
N GLU A 15 9.16 -4.31 -0.96
CA GLU A 15 10.02 -5.10 -1.84
C GLU A 15 9.10 -6.00 -2.68
N ALA A 16 9.46 -6.21 -3.94
CA ALA A 16 8.74 -7.10 -4.83
C ALA A 16 9.67 -8.19 -5.39
N SER A 17 9.21 -9.43 -5.45
CA SER A 17 9.94 -10.56 -6.06
C SER A 17 9.74 -10.66 -7.58
N ALA A 18 8.78 -9.91 -8.12
CA ALA A 18 8.47 -9.77 -9.55
C ALA A 18 8.15 -8.29 -9.85
N LEU A 19 8.04 -7.91 -11.13
CA LEU A 19 7.64 -6.56 -11.51
C LEU A 19 6.26 -6.23 -10.93
N ALA A 20 6.20 -5.21 -10.07
CA ALA A 20 4.96 -4.71 -9.47
C ALA A 20 4.68 -3.29 -9.98
N LEU A 21 3.64 -3.16 -10.80
CA LEU A 21 3.23 -1.89 -11.41
C LEU A 21 2.13 -1.23 -10.59
N TYR A 22 2.22 0.10 -10.46
CA TYR A 22 1.23 0.94 -9.76
C TYR A 22 0.97 0.45 -8.33
N VAL A 23 2.03 0.18 -7.58
CA VAL A 23 1.94 -0.21 -6.17
C VAL A 23 1.38 0.97 -5.37
N MET A 24 0.24 0.74 -4.72
CA MET A 24 -0.45 1.74 -3.92
C MET A 24 -0.49 1.33 -2.45
N LEU A 25 -0.25 2.30 -1.58
CA LEU A 25 -0.51 2.22 -0.15
C LEU A 25 -1.84 2.90 0.16
N GLU A 26 -2.72 2.17 0.86
CA GLU A 26 -4.03 2.67 1.33
C GLU A 26 -4.16 2.40 2.82
N CYS A 27 -4.80 3.29 3.57
CA CYS A 27 -5.18 3.07 4.96
C CYS A 27 -6.42 3.89 5.32
N ASP A 28 -7.16 3.48 6.35
CA ASP A 28 -8.23 4.30 6.92
C ASP A 28 -7.67 5.19 8.02
N ALA A 29 -6.81 6.14 7.68
CA ALA A 29 -6.22 7.10 8.63
C ALA A 29 -5.95 8.44 7.95
N LYS A 30 -5.97 9.51 8.72
CA LYS A 30 -5.63 10.86 8.24
C LYS A 30 -4.13 11.05 8.26
N GLY A 31 -3.54 11.32 7.10
CA GLY A 31 -2.11 11.60 6.98
C GLY A 31 -1.71 11.74 5.52
N ARG A 32 -0.40 11.74 5.29
CA ARG A 32 0.17 11.86 3.94
C ARG A 32 1.28 10.85 3.73
N PHE A 33 1.19 10.08 2.66
CA PHE A 33 2.32 9.30 2.16
C PHE A 33 3.31 10.22 1.44
N SER A 34 4.61 10.04 1.69
CA SER A 34 5.69 10.79 1.04
C SER A 34 5.77 10.49 -0.45
N ASP A 35 5.38 9.28 -0.83
CA ASP A 35 5.30 8.79 -2.20
C ASP A 35 4.17 7.76 -2.30
N ASN A 36 3.60 7.55 -3.48
CA ASN A 36 2.59 6.55 -3.73
C ASN A 36 2.50 6.27 -5.24
N VAL A 37 1.87 5.16 -5.63
CA VAL A 37 1.76 4.76 -7.05
C VAL A 37 3.15 4.47 -7.64
N LEU A 38 3.86 3.54 -6.99
CA LEU A 38 5.24 3.18 -7.34
C LEU A 38 5.29 2.10 -8.42
N THR A 39 6.41 2.04 -9.14
CA THR A 39 6.81 0.83 -9.87
C THR A 39 7.98 0.22 -9.12
N LEU A 40 7.89 -1.07 -8.76
CA LEU A 40 8.97 -1.81 -8.12
C LEU A 40 9.47 -2.91 -9.06
N TYR A 41 10.76 -2.90 -9.36
CA TYR A 41 11.42 -3.98 -10.07
C TYR A 41 11.76 -5.16 -9.13
N PRO A 42 11.98 -6.38 -9.66
CA PRO A 42 12.33 -7.53 -8.84
C PRO A 42 13.59 -7.28 -7.99
N GLY A 43 13.46 -7.46 -6.67
CA GLY A 43 14.53 -7.25 -5.69
C GLY A 43 14.81 -5.78 -5.34
N GLU A 44 14.06 -4.83 -5.90
CA GLU A 44 14.16 -3.42 -5.52
C GLU A 44 13.38 -3.15 -4.23
N CYS A 45 13.99 -2.36 -3.35
CA CYS A 45 13.35 -1.88 -2.14
C CYS A 45 13.02 -0.39 -2.24
N ALA A 46 11.78 -0.01 -1.90
CA ALA A 46 11.37 1.38 -1.75
C ALA A 46 10.89 1.64 -0.33
N THR A 47 11.22 2.80 0.22
CA THR A 47 10.72 3.22 1.54
C THR A 47 9.82 4.43 1.39
N VAL A 48 8.60 4.32 1.92
CA VAL A 48 7.60 5.39 1.96
C VAL A 48 7.35 5.77 3.41
N ILE A 49 7.29 7.09 3.67
CA ILE A 49 6.93 7.62 4.97
C ILE A 49 5.46 8.00 4.98
N PHE A 50 4.71 7.50 5.96
CA PHE A 50 3.37 8.01 6.27
C PHE A 50 3.46 9.02 7.40
N ILE A 51 3.22 10.28 7.08
CA ILE A 51 3.31 11.40 8.02
C ILE A 51 1.94 11.64 8.65
N ALA A 52 1.87 11.48 9.97
CA ALA A 52 0.64 11.67 10.74
C ALA A 52 0.96 11.90 12.23
N ASN A 53 -0.04 12.30 13.02
CA ASN A 53 0.10 12.28 14.47
C ASN A 53 0.11 10.82 15.01
N GLU A 54 0.47 10.64 16.27
CA GLU A 54 0.62 9.31 16.89
C GLU A 54 -0.65 8.44 16.77
N GLN A 55 -1.83 9.02 17.02
CA GLN A 55 -3.10 8.28 16.97
C GLN A 55 -3.42 7.80 15.54
N GLU A 56 -3.26 8.67 14.55
CA GLU A 56 -3.51 8.32 13.14
C GLU A 56 -2.42 7.40 12.58
N ALA A 57 -1.17 7.50 13.05
CA ALA A 57 -0.11 6.56 12.70
C ALA A 57 -0.41 5.15 13.22
N ALA A 58 -0.92 5.03 14.46
CA ALA A 58 -1.39 3.74 15.00
C ALA A 58 -2.58 3.18 14.20
N LYS A 59 -3.54 4.03 13.84
CA LYS A 59 -4.68 3.65 12.99
C LYS A 59 -4.22 3.20 11.60
N ALA A 60 -3.27 3.90 11.00
CA ALA A 60 -2.68 3.54 9.72
C ALA A 60 -2.00 2.17 9.80
N ALA A 61 -1.17 1.92 10.83
CA ALA A 61 -0.49 0.64 11.02
C ALA A 61 -1.47 -0.54 11.11
N ALA A 62 -2.65 -0.33 11.70
CA ALA A 62 -3.69 -1.36 11.83
C ALA A 62 -4.52 -1.58 10.54
N THR A 63 -4.55 -0.62 9.62
CA THR A 63 -5.44 -0.63 8.43
C THR A 63 -4.69 -0.57 7.10
N LEU A 64 -3.36 -0.52 7.13
CA LEU A 64 -2.51 -0.40 5.95
C LEU A 64 -2.68 -1.61 5.05
N VAL A 65 -2.98 -1.36 3.77
CA VAL A 65 -3.01 -2.37 2.72
C VAL A 65 -2.15 -1.93 1.55
N VAL A 66 -1.57 -2.92 0.87
CA VAL A 66 -0.81 -2.74 -0.37
C VAL A 66 -1.65 -3.29 -1.51
N ARG A 67 -1.77 -2.53 -2.59
CA ARG A 67 -2.37 -2.99 -3.86
C ARG A 67 -1.39 -2.77 -4.99
N ASP A 68 -1.56 -3.53 -6.06
CA ASP A 68 -0.86 -3.31 -7.32
C ASP A 68 -1.82 -3.56 -8.50
N LEU A 69 -1.37 -3.30 -9.72
CA LEU A 69 -2.18 -3.53 -10.91
C LEU A 69 -2.59 -5.01 -11.06
N HIS A 70 -1.68 -5.93 -10.75
CA HIS A 70 -1.90 -7.36 -10.95
C HIS A 70 -3.02 -7.91 -10.04
N SER A 71 -3.06 -7.48 -8.78
CA SER A 71 -4.07 -7.86 -7.78
C SER A 71 -5.40 -7.12 -7.94
N SER A 72 -5.44 -6.07 -8.77
CA SER A 72 -6.62 -5.21 -8.97
C SER A 72 -7.60 -5.70 -10.05
N PHE A 73 -7.47 -6.94 -10.51
CA PHE A 73 -8.41 -7.51 -11.47
C PHE A 73 -9.77 -7.83 -10.81
N ARG A 74 -10.87 -7.58 -11.53
CA ARG A 74 -12.17 -8.14 -11.15
C ARG A 74 -12.28 -9.59 -11.66
N PRO A 75 -12.60 -10.57 -10.81
CA PRO A 75 -12.94 -11.90 -11.28
C PRO A 75 -14.15 -11.84 -12.22
N GLN A 76 -14.05 -12.49 -13.38
CA GLN A 76 -15.10 -12.56 -14.38
C GLN A 76 -16.18 -13.58 -13.97
N SER A 77 -16.84 -13.36 -12.83
CA SER A 77 -17.91 -14.25 -12.35
C SER A 77 -19.04 -13.44 -11.70
N GLN A 78 -19.71 -12.62 -12.52
CA GLN A 78 -21.11 -12.22 -12.32
C GLN A 78 -21.68 -11.59 -13.60
N ALA A 79 -21.45 -12.23 -14.75
CA ALA A 79 -22.39 -12.14 -15.86
C ALA A 79 -23.41 -13.28 -15.70
N ALA A 80 -24.12 -13.30 -14.57
CA ALA A 80 -25.23 -14.23 -14.38
C ALA A 80 -26.40 -13.73 -15.24
N PHE A 81 -26.63 -14.48 -16.32
CA PHE A 81 -27.84 -14.57 -17.14
C PHE A 81 -29.05 -13.78 -16.61
N ARG A 82 -29.46 -12.75 -17.35
CA ARG A 82 -30.87 -12.32 -17.36
C ARG A 82 -31.60 -13.24 -18.34
N GLN A 83 -32.46 -14.11 -17.82
CA GLN A 83 -33.65 -14.62 -18.51
C GLN A 83 -34.86 -14.19 -17.70
#